data_AF-U5MTQ7-F1
#
_entry.id   AF-U5MTQ7-F1
#
_cell.length_a   1.000
_cell.length_b   1.000
_cell.length_c   1.000
_cell.angle_alpha   90.00
_cell.angle_beta   90.00
_cell.angle_gamma   90.00
#
_symmetry.space_group_name_H-M   'P 1'
#
loop_
_entity.id
_entity.type
_entity.pdbx_description
1 polymer ?
#
loop_
_entity_poly.entity_id
_entity_poly.type
_entity_poly.pdbx_seq_one_letter_code
_entity_poly.pdbx_strand_id
1 'polypeptide(L)'
;MSIRKEKKSFFRFMTNIIGLIFVIIVGLAIYMSYEAKYKNINLNQLNTKLYIQAADDASKGKLQVNWKYMAAIDGVRYKNDFSNISDQSLNELANMFLEKNSTSSKIKNSEYELVDLDVVLGKLSLDEKQKKKVYNYIDDLKYTGSKKNNLKDNSKEQFIQQLYPQAAEIYDKYGVLPSVIISQAILESGWGKSDLSIQANNLFGIKADSSWKGKKIKMNTSEYYNQKIKDDFRVYNSEEESMKDYGEFLKNNKRYKQSGVFDATEYLDQAKAIEKAGYSTVQNDKGEEIYSKLLIDIIQEQNLQLLDYECEMNYKKTS
;
A
#
# COMPACT_ATOMS: atom_id res chain seq x y z
N MET A 1 -10.02 -28.88 -75.53
CA MET A 1 -9.21 -27.68 -75.18
C MET A 1 -9.81 -26.85 -74.03
N SER A 2 -11.14 -26.89 -73.80
CA SER A 2 -11.86 -26.14 -72.74
C SER A 2 -11.48 -26.53 -71.29
N ILE A 3 -11.51 -27.84 -70.94
CA ILE A 3 -11.31 -28.36 -69.57
C ILE A 3 -9.94 -28.01 -68.97
N ARG A 4 -8.89 -27.91 -69.81
CA ARG A 4 -7.52 -27.57 -69.36
C ARG A 4 -7.39 -26.09 -68.94
N LYS A 5 -8.15 -25.18 -69.58
CA LYS A 5 -8.19 -23.76 -69.20
C LYS A 5 -8.96 -23.56 -67.89
N GLU A 6 -10.07 -24.28 -67.71
CA GLU A 6 -10.85 -24.24 -66.46
C GLU A 6 -10.05 -24.75 -65.25
N LYS A 7 -9.36 -25.89 -65.38
CA LYS A 7 -8.48 -26.39 -64.30
C LYS A 7 -7.37 -25.40 -63.91
N LYS A 8 -6.78 -24.72 -64.89
CA LYS A 8 -5.71 -23.73 -64.66
C LYS A 8 -6.27 -22.46 -64.01
N SER A 9 -7.48 -22.03 -64.40
CA SER A 9 -8.22 -20.94 -63.77
C SER A 9 -8.57 -21.26 -62.31
N PHE A 10 -9.13 -22.44 -62.06
CA PHE A 10 -9.47 -22.93 -60.73
C PHE A 10 -8.23 -23.03 -59.81
N PHE A 11 -7.11 -23.55 -60.32
CA PHE A 11 -5.86 -23.61 -59.55
C PHE A 11 -5.32 -22.22 -59.20
N ARG A 12 -5.44 -21.26 -60.12
CA ARG A 12 -5.04 -19.86 -59.89
C ARG A 12 -5.95 -19.16 -58.87
N PHE A 13 -7.24 -19.46 -58.91
CA PHE A 13 -8.21 -19.00 -57.91
C PHE A 13 -7.91 -19.58 -56.52
N MET A 14 -7.67 -20.89 -56.43
CA MET A 14 -7.32 -21.56 -55.17
C MET A 14 -5.99 -21.05 -54.57
N THR A 15 -4.98 -20.81 -55.40
CA THR A 15 -3.69 -20.24 -54.93
C THR A 15 -3.83 -18.81 -54.42
N ASN A 16 -4.68 -17.98 -55.05
CA ASN A 16 -5.00 -16.64 -54.55
C ASN A 16 -5.76 -16.69 -53.21
N ILE A 17 -6.70 -17.62 -53.05
CA ILE A 17 -7.41 -17.84 -51.77
C ILE A 17 -6.44 -18.27 -50.67
N ILE A 18 -5.55 -19.23 -50.95
CA ILE A 18 -4.54 -19.69 -50.00
C ILE A 18 -3.62 -18.54 -49.60
N GLY A 19 -3.20 -17.70 -50.55
CA GLY A 19 -2.43 -16.49 -50.28
C GLY A 19 -3.16 -15.49 -49.37
N LEU A 20 -4.44 -15.24 -49.61
CA LEU A 20 -5.27 -14.36 -48.77
C LEU A 20 -5.42 -14.91 -47.35
N ILE A 21 -5.70 -16.21 -47.21
CA ILE A 21 -5.81 -16.89 -45.91
C ILE A 21 -4.48 -16.81 -45.17
N PHE A 22 -3.35 -17.01 -45.86
CA PHE A 22 -2.02 -16.91 -45.25
C PHE A 22 -1.75 -15.49 -44.71
N VAL A 23 -2.09 -14.44 -45.46
CA VAL A 23 -1.95 -13.05 -44.99
C VAL A 23 -2.83 -12.79 -43.75
N ILE A 24 -4.06 -13.30 -43.73
CA ILE A 24 -4.95 -13.18 -42.57
C ILE A 24 -4.37 -13.90 -41.35
N ILE A 25 -3.86 -15.12 -41.50
CA ILE A 25 -3.25 -15.89 -40.41
C ILE A 25 -2.00 -15.18 -39.87
N VAL A 26 -1.13 -14.68 -40.75
CA VAL A 26 0.06 -13.91 -40.34
C VAL A 26 -0.35 -12.63 -39.63
N GLY A 27 -1.34 -11.90 -40.13
CA GLY A 27 -1.89 -10.71 -39.48
C GLY A 27 -2.47 -11.02 -38.09
N LEU A 28 -3.23 -12.10 -37.96
CA LEU A 28 -3.75 -12.58 -36.67
C LEU A 28 -2.63 -13.00 -35.72
N ALA A 29 -1.60 -13.69 -36.19
CA ALA A 29 -0.46 -14.08 -35.37
C ALA A 29 0.33 -12.87 -34.86
N ILE A 30 0.55 -11.86 -35.72
CA ILE A 30 1.18 -10.58 -35.33
C ILE A 30 0.32 -9.85 -34.29
N TYR A 31 -1.00 -9.78 -34.52
CA TYR A 31 -1.94 -9.16 -33.58
C TYR A 31 -1.97 -9.89 -32.23
N MET A 32 -2.03 -11.23 -32.23
CA MET A 32 -1.99 -12.03 -31.01
C MET A 32 -0.66 -11.87 -30.26
N SER A 33 0.47 -11.83 -30.98
CA SER A 33 1.79 -11.58 -30.39
C SER A 33 1.86 -10.18 -29.77
N TYR A 34 1.30 -9.17 -30.45
CA TYR A 34 1.19 -7.81 -29.94
C TYR A 34 0.33 -7.74 -28.67
N GLU A 35 -0.86 -8.34 -28.66
CA GLU A 35 -1.74 -8.38 -27.48
C GLU A 35 -1.09 -9.16 -26.32
N ALA A 36 -0.43 -10.28 -26.61
CA ALA A 36 0.28 -11.09 -25.61
C ALA A 36 1.40 -10.30 -24.92
N LYS A 37 2.15 -9.48 -25.68
CA LYS A 37 3.23 -8.63 -25.14
C LYS A 37 2.74 -7.67 -24.06
N TYR A 38 1.52 -7.17 -24.19
CA TYR A 38 0.94 -6.22 -23.24
C TYR A 38 -0.16 -6.83 -22.38
N LYS A 39 -0.26 -8.16 -22.31
CA LYS A 39 -1.27 -8.82 -21.49
C LYS A 39 -1.07 -8.54 -20.00
N ASN A 40 0.19 -8.56 -19.56
CA ASN A 40 0.58 -8.31 -18.17
C ASN A 40 1.44 -7.06 -18.08
N ILE A 41 1.46 -6.40 -16.92
CA ILE A 41 2.33 -5.24 -16.67
C ILE A 41 3.81 -5.65 -16.72
N ASN A 42 4.67 -4.79 -17.27
CA ASN A 42 6.10 -5.08 -17.35
C ASN A 42 6.82 -4.75 -16.03
N LEU A 43 6.77 -5.69 -15.09
CA LEU A 43 7.40 -5.57 -13.77
C LEU A 43 8.94 -5.39 -13.82
N ASN A 44 9.60 -5.76 -14.92
CA ASN A 44 11.05 -5.59 -15.05
C ASN A 44 11.46 -4.13 -15.31
N GLN A 45 10.57 -3.32 -15.90
CA GLN A 45 10.81 -1.89 -16.15
C GLN A 45 10.14 -0.99 -15.11
N LEU A 46 9.19 -1.51 -14.33
CA LEU A 46 8.51 -0.77 -13.29
C LEU A 46 9.46 -0.40 -12.15
N ASN A 47 9.63 0.89 -11.89
CA ASN A 47 10.31 1.39 -10.70
C ASN A 47 9.29 1.63 -9.58
N THR A 48 8.98 0.60 -8.79
CA THR A 48 7.98 0.69 -7.72
C THR A 48 8.27 1.80 -6.71
N LYS A 49 9.54 2.05 -6.39
CA LYS A 49 9.93 3.09 -5.42
C LYS A 49 9.56 4.49 -5.90
N LEU A 50 9.72 4.75 -7.20
CA LEU A 50 9.35 6.03 -7.80
C LEU A 50 7.84 6.29 -7.69
N TYR A 51 7.01 5.27 -7.91
CA TYR A 51 5.55 5.38 -7.77
C TYR A 51 5.11 5.57 -6.32
N ILE A 52 5.72 4.84 -5.37
CA ILE A 52 5.47 5.04 -3.94
C ILE A 52 5.83 6.48 -3.55
N GLN A 53 7.01 6.95 -3.94
CA GLN A 53 7.47 8.29 -3.63
C GLN A 53 6.53 9.37 -4.20
N ALA A 54 6.11 9.26 -5.46
CA ALA A 54 5.21 10.24 -6.05
C ALA A 54 3.81 10.22 -5.41
N ALA A 55 3.31 9.04 -5.02
CA ALA A 55 2.07 8.93 -4.25
C ALA A 55 2.21 9.63 -2.89
N ASP A 56 3.29 9.37 -2.17
CA ASP A 56 3.57 9.97 -0.86
C ASP A 56 3.75 11.49 -0.96
N ASP A 57 4.49 11.97 -1.96
CA ASP A 57 4.70 13.40 -2.21
C ASP A 57 3.38 14.13 -2.50
N ALA A 58 2.48 13.50 -3.26
CA ALA A 58 1.15 14.05 -3.51
C ALA A 58 0.25 14.03 -2.24
N SER A 59 0.47 13.06 -1.36
CA SER A 59 -0.33 12.80 -0.13
C SER A 59 0.02 13.72 1.04
N LYS A 60 1.16 14.42 1.00
CA LYS A 60 1.60 15.32 2.07
C LYS A 60 0.53 16.33 2.49
N GLY A 61 0.09 16.23 3.75
CA GLY A 61 -0.97 17.07 4.32
C GLY A 61 -2.36 16.86 3.71
N LYS A 62 -2.57 15.76 2.99
CA LYS A 62 -3.82 15.40 2.31
C LYS A 62 -4.26 14.00 2.74
N LEU A 63 -4.49 13.08 1.80
CA LEU A 63 -4.88 11.69 2.04
C LEU A 63 -3.98 10.77 1.22
N GLN A 64 -3.89 9.49 1.59
CA GLN A 64 -2.92 8.57 1.03
C GLN A 64 -3.32 8.14 -0.39
N VAL A 65 -2.50 8.46 -1.39
CA VAL A 65 -2.72 8.04 -2.78
C VAL A 65 -2.28 6.58 -2.98
N ASN A 66 -3.04 5.84 -3.79
CA ASN A 66 -2.75 4.45 -4.15
C ASN A 66 -1.76 4.36 -5.34
N TRP A 67 -0.48 4.11 -5.05
CA TRP A 67 0.56 4.02 -6.06
C TRP A 67 0.34 2.92 -7.10
N LYS A 68 -0.37 1.83 -6.77
CA LYS A 68 -0.64 0.72 -7.72
C LYS A 68 -1.57 1.17 -8.83
N TYR A 69 -2.52 2.05 -8.53
CA TYR A 69 -3.42 2.62 -9.53
C TYR A 69 -2.64 3.48 -10.52
N MET A 70 -1.72 4.31 -10.02
CA MET A 70 -0.84 5.11 -10.85
C MET A 70 -0.01 4.22 -11.81
N ALA A 71 0.65 3.18 -11.27
CA ALA A 71 1.48 2.26 -12.05
C ALA A 71 0.68 1.50 -13.12
N ALA A 72 -0.53 1.05 -12.79
CA ALA A 72 -1.40 0.36 -13.74
C ALA A 72 -1.89 1.28 -14.87
N ILE A 73 -2.26 2.53 -14.53
CA ILE A 73 -2.66 3.55 -15.52
C ILE A 73 -1.51 3.84 -16.48
N ASP A 74 -0.30 4.09 -15.96
CA ASP A 74 0.85 4.39 -16.80
C ASP A 74 1.33 3.18 -17.61
N GLY A 75 1.20 1.96 -17.06
CA GLY A 75 1.39 0.74 -17.85
C GLY A 75 0.49 0.71 -19.10
N VAL A 76 -0.74 1.22 -19.01
CA VAL A 76 -1.65 1.32 -20.16
C VAL A 76 -1.30 2.51 -21.06
N ARG A 77 -1.13 3.72 -20.51
CA ARG A 77 -0.83 4.96 -21.26
C ARG A 77 0.46 4.86 -22.06
N TYR A 78 1.49 4.29 -21.46
CA TYR A 78 2.82 4.14 -22.05
C TYR A 78 3.07 2.74 -22.62
N LYS A 79 2.04 1.90 -22.75
CA LYS A 79 2.14 0.56 -23.36
C LYS A 79 3.28 -0.27 -22.74
N ASN A 80 3.35 -0.31 -21.41
CA ASN A 80 4.39 -0.99 -20.62
C ASN A 80 5.84 -0.50 -20.84
N ASP A 81 6.03 0.66 -21.46
CA ASP A 81 7.34 1.32 -21.55
C ASP A 81 7.46 2.42 -20.49
N PHE A 82 8.02 2.06 -19.33
CA PHE A 82 8.21 2.98 -18.20
C PHE A 82 9.44 3.91 -18.37
N SER A 83 10.21 3.78 -19.45
CA SER A 83 11.49 4.49 -19.60
C SER A 83 11.36 6.01 -19.80
N ASN A 84 10.20 6.46 -20.29
CA ASN A 84 9.96 7.86 -20.65
C ASN A 84 9.05 8.61 -19.66
N ILE A 85 8.78 8.02 -18.49
CA ILE A 85 7.93 8.65 -17.48
C ILE A 85 8.73 9.73 -16.76
N SER A 86 8.24 10.97 -16.84
CA SER A 86 8.83 12.11 -16.13
C SER A 86 8.22 12.28 -14.75
N ASP A 87 8.99 12.82 -13.81
CA ASP A 87 8.51 13.18 -12.47
C ASP A 87 7.28 14.10 -12.54
N GLN A 88 7.27 15.04 -13.49
CA GLN A 88 6.12 15.92 -13.72
C GLN A 88 4.86 15.12 -14.07
N SER A 89 4.94 14.22 -15.06
CA SER A 89 3.78 13.43 -15.51
C SER A 89 3.25 12.51 -14.41
N LEU A 90 4.14 12.00 -13.56
CA LEU A 90 3.81 11.14 -12.44
C LEU A 90 3.14 11.91 -11.30
N ASN A 91 3.65 13.11 -10.99
CA ASN A 91 3.05 14.03 -10.02
C ASN A 91 1.68 14.52 -10.49
N GLU A 92 1.51 14.85 -11.77
CA GLU A 92 0.22 15.20 -12.35
C GLU A 92 -0.79 14.06 -12.17
N LEU A 93 -0.38 12.82 -12.48
CA LEU A 93 -1.23 11.63 -12.30
C LEU A 93 -1.59 11.40 -10.82
N ALA A 94 -0.62 11.52 -9.90
CA ALA A 94 -0.87 11.34 -8.47
C ALA A 94 -1.91 12.35 -7.95
N ASN A 95 -1.81 13.61 -8.37
CA ASN A 95 -2.76 14.66 -7.97
C ASN A 95 -4.16 14.47 -8.58
N MET A 96 -4.35 13.67 -9.64
CA MET A 96 -5.70 13.35 -10.14
C MET A 96 -6.54 12.55 -9.14
N PHE A 97 -5.89 11.87 -8.19
CA PHE A 97 -6.55 11.09 -7.13
C PHE A 97 -6.97 11.93 -5.93
N LEU A 98 -6.78 13.25 -5.96
CA LEU A 98 -7.04 14.15 -4.85
C LEU A 98 -7.83 15.36 -5.34
N GLU A 99 -8.94 15.67 -4.66
CA GLU A 99 -9.73 16.88 -4.91
C GLU A 99 -9.94 17.65 -3.62
N LYS A 100 -10.00 18.98 -3.70
CA LYS A 100 -10.30 19.79 -2.53
C LYS A 100 -11.77 19.60 -2.18
N ASN A 101 -12.04 19.15 -0.95
CA ASN A 101 -13.38 18.99 -0.44
C ASN A 101 -14.06 20.37 -0.41
N SER A 102 -15.16 20.50 -1.11
CA SER A 102 -15.94 21.75 -1.21
C SER A 102 -16.84 21.98 0.02
N THR A 103 -16.94 21.00 0.91
CA THR A 103 -17.70 21.10 2.16
C THR A 103 -16.79 21.53 3.32
N SER A 104 -17.36 22.23 4.31
CA SER A 104 -16.62 22.72 5.49
C SER A 104 -16.17 21.60 6.45
N SER A 105 -16.52 20.34 6.17
CA SER A 105 -16.23 19.19 7.03
C SER A 105 -14.91 18.53 6.61
N LYS A 106 -13.90 18.58 7.48
CA LYS A 106 -12.65 17.86 7.28
C LYS A 106 -12.88 16.35 7.31
N ILE A 107 -12.30 15.61 6.38
CA ILE A 107 -12.23 14.14 6.42
C ILE A 107 -10.91 13.78 7.08
N LYS A 108 -10.95 13.23 8.31
CA LYS A 108 -9.75 12.83 9.10
C LYS A 108 -8.64 13.90 9.07
N ASN A 109 -9.01 15.15 9.37
CA ASN A 109 -8.16 16.36 9.38
C ASN A 109 -7.69 16.90 8.02
N SER A 110 -8.04 16.26 6.91
CA SER A 110 -7.73 16.72 5.55
C SER A 110 -8.82 17.64 4.98
N GLU A 111 -8.41 18.65 4.21
CA GLU A 111 -9.27 19.47 3.33
C GLU A 111 -9.48 18.82 1.95
N TYR A 112 -8.87 17.65 1.71
CA TYR A 112 -8.95 16.92 0.46
C TYR A 112 -9.77 15.65 0.63
N GLU A 113 -10.34 15.19 -0.48
CA GLU A 113 -10.96 13.88 -0.62
C GLU A 113 -10.26 13.07 -1.72
N LEU A 114 -10.35 11.74 -1.59
CA LEU A 114 -9.83 10.83 -2.60
C LEU A 114 -10.80 10.69 -3.77
N VAL A 115 -10.26 10.63 -4.98
CA VAL A 115 -11.03 10.45 -6.22
C VAL A 115 -10.99 8.98 -6.63
N ASP A 116 -12.17 8.41 -6.92
CA ASP A 116 -12.31 7.02 -7.35
C ASP A 116 -11.55 6.74 -8.64
N LEU A 117 -10.99 5.52 -8.75
CA LEU A 117 -10.23 5.09 -9.92
C LEU A 117 -11.00 5.32 -11.22
N ASP A 118 -12.25 4.86 -11.31
CA ASP A 118 -13.06 5.00 -12.53
C ASP A 118 -13.26 6.46 -12.96
N VAL A 119 -13.33 7.40 -12.00
CA VAL A 119 -13.41 8.84 -12.30
C VAL A 119 -12.09 9.32 -12.91
N VAL A 120 -10.95 8.91 -12.36
CA VAL A 120 -9.62 9.23 -12.93
C VAL A 120 -9.47 8.62 -14.34
N LEU A 121 -9.88 7.37 -14.55
CA LEU A 121 -9.85 6.72 -15.87
C LEU A 121 -10.73 7.46 -16.88
N GLY A 122 -11.89 7.98 -16.44
CA GLY A 122 -12.77 8.83 -17.23
C GLY A 122 -12.12 10.17 -17.62
N LYS A 123 -11.48 10.87 -16.67
CA LYS A 123 -10.73 12.11 -16.92
C LYS A 123 -9.59 11.92 -17.92
N LEU A 124 -8.96 10.75 -17.91
CA LEU A 124 -7.92 10.35 -18.86
C LEU A 124 -8.46 9.91 -20.23
N SER A 125 -9.79 9.90 -20.41
CA SER A 125 -10.47 9.47 -21.64
C SER A 125 -10.06 8.07 -22.10
N LEU A 126 -9.83 7.14 -21.17
CA LEU A 126 -9.52 5.75 -21.50
C LEU A 126 -10.76 5.00 -22.00
N ASP A 127 -10.61 4.23 -23.07
CA ASP A 127 -11.66 3.35 -23.60
C ASP A 127 -11.91 2.12 -22.70
N GLU A 128 -13.00 1.38 -22.92
CA GLU A 128 -13.36 0.21 -22.10
C GLU A 128 -12.30 -0.91 -22.12
N LYS A 129 -11.60 -1.09 -23.25
CA LYS A 129 -10.52 -2.08 -23.35
C LYS A 129 -9.33 -1.65 -22.49
N GLN A 130 -8.98 -0.36 -22.52
CA GLN A 130 -7.94 0.23 -21.70
C GLN A 130 -8.27 0.18 -20.22
N LYS A 131 -9.50 0.54 -19.81
CA LYS A 131 -9.96 0.43 -18.42
C LYS A 131 -9.83 -0.99 -17.89
N LYS A 132 -10.35 -1.98 -18.63
CA LYS A 132 -10.20 -3.40 -18.27
C LYS A 132 -8.74 -3.80 -18.09
N LYS A 133 -7.85 -3.27 -18.93
CA LYS A 133 -6.43 -3.53 -18.87
C LYS A 133 -5.76 -2.90 -17.63
N VAL A 134 -6.19 -1.71 -17.21
CA VAL A 134 -5.77 -1.12 -15.93
C VAL A 134 -6.12 -2.07 -14.77
N TYR A 135 -7.35 -2.58 -14.72
CA TYR A 135 -7.75 -3.54 -13.68
C TYR A 135 -6.93 -4.84 -13.69
N ASN A 136 -6.61 -5.37 -14.87
CA ASN A 136 -5.71 -6.54 -14.97
C ASN A 136 -4.30 -6.21 -14.43
N TYR A 137 -3.78 -5.02 -14.72
CA TYR A 137 -2.46 -4.61 -14.22
C TYR A 137 -2.45 -4.38 -12.71
N ILE A 138 -3.56 -3.94 -12.13
CA ILE A 138 -3.72 -3.88 -10.67
C ILE A 138 -3.61 -5.28 -10.05
N ASP A 139 -4.22 -6.30 -10.68
CA ASP A 139 -4.11 -7.70 -10.24
C ASP A 139 -2.67 -8.23 -10.36
N ASP A 140 -1.98 -7.95 -11.46
CA ASP A 140 -0.56 -8.28 -11.62
C ASP A 140 0.33 -7.65 -10.52
N LEU A 141 -0.07 -6.47 -10.02
CA LEU A 141 0.62 -5.74 -8.96
C LEU A 141 0.28 -6.23 -7.54
N LYS A 142 -0.58 -7.23 -7.36
CA LYS A 142 -1.03 -7.71 -6.04
C LYS A 142 0.15 -7.94 -5.08
N TYR A 143 1.15 -8.69 -5.51
CA TYR A 143 2.34 -9.05 -4.71
C TYR A 143 3.58 -8.21 -5.06
N THR A 144 3.39 -7.06 -5.70
CA THR A 144 4.47 -6.11 -6.01
C THR A 144 4.57 -5.05 -4.91
N GLY A 145 5.78 -4.83 -4.40
CA GLY A 145 6.09 -3.83 -3.37
C GLY A 145 7.48 -3.23 -3.57
N SER A 146 7.96 -2.47 -2.59
CA SER A 146 9.26 -1.76 -2.66
C SER A 146 10.47 -2.71 -2.70
N LYS A 147 10.33 -3.95 -2.23
CA LYS A 147 11.31 -5.03 -2.35
C LYS A 147 10.74 -6.20 -3.16
N LYS A 148 11.59 -6.89 -3.91
CA LYS A 148 11.17 -8.03 -4.74
C LYS A 148 10.76 -9.23 -3.86
N ASN A 149 9.61 -9.83 -4.13
CA ASN A 149 9.06 -11.03 -3.48
C ASN A 149 8.75 -10.94 -1.97
N ASN A 150 8.81 -9.75 -1.35
CA ASN A 150 8.60 -9.60 0.09
C ASN A 150 7.13 -9.76 0.54
N LEU A 151 6.17 -9.70 -0.39
CA LEU A 151 4.73 -9.82 -0.12
C LEU A 151 4.16 -11.22 -0.32
N LYS A 152 4.98 -12.22 -0.67
CA LYS A 152 4.51 -13.60 -0.94
C LYS A 152 4.53 -14.51 0.30
N ASP A 153 4.72 -13.94 1.48
CA ASP A 153 4.73 -14.67 2.74
C ASP A 153 3.32 -14.70 3.34
N ASN A 154 2.63 -15.83 3.18
CA ASN A 154 1.27 -16.01 3.66
C ASN A 154 1.12 -15.75 5.17
N SER A 155 2.14 -16.04 5.97
CA SER A 155 2.07 -15.83 7.43
C SER A 155 2.07 -14.34 7.78
N LYS A 156 2.83 -13.54 7.03
CA LYS A 156 2.86 -12.08 7.17
C LYS A 156 1.58 -11.43 6.67
N GLU A 157 1.07 -11.89 5.51
CA GLU A 157 -0.21 -11.42 4.98
C GLU A 157 -1.35 -11.71 5.97
N GLN A 158 -1.41 -12.93 6.53
CA GLN A 158 -2.40 -13.29 7.55
C GLN A 158 -2.31 -12.41 8.79
N PHE A 159 -1.11 -12.15 9.30
CA PHE A 159 -0.91 -11.28 10.47
C PHE A 159 -1.45 -9.87 10.21
N ILE A 160 -1.13 -9.28 9.05
CA ILE A 160 -1.64 -7.94 8.67
C ILE A 160 -3.17 -7.95 8.56
N GLN A 161 -3.74 -8.95 7.88
CA GLN A 161 -5.19 -9.05 7.68
C GLN A 161 -5.96 -9.27 8.99
N GLN A 162 -5.37 -9.99 9.94
CA GLN A 162 -5.95 -10.19 11.27
C GLN A 162 -6.03 -8.89 12.07
N LEU A 163 -5.02 -8.01 11.97
CA LEU A 163 -4.97 -6.76 12.72
C LEU A 163 -5.75 -5.62 12.07
N TYR A 164 -5.94 -5.66 10.75
CA TYR A 164 -6.52 -4.54 9.99
C TYR A 164 -7.90 -4.07 10.47
N PRO A 165 -8.89 -4.94 10.75
CA PRO A 165 -10.20 -4.47 11.23
C PRO A 165 -10.09 -3.62 12.51
N GLN A 166 -9.28 -4.06 13.48
CA GLN A 166 -9.09 -3.32 14.72
C GLN A 166 -8.27 -2.05 14.51
N ALA A 167 -7.30 -2.08 13.59
CA ALA A 167 -6.53 -0.89 13.22
C ALA A 167 -7.42 0.17 12.56
N ALA A 168 -8.37 -0.23 11.72
CA ALA A 168 -9.36 0.65 11.12
C ALA A 168 -10.29 1.28 12.16
N GLU A 169 -10.73 0.53 13.18
CA GLU A 169 -11.52 1.08 14.30
C GLU A 169 -10.73 2.10 15.14
N ILE A 170 -9.45 1.83 15.39
CA ILE A 170 -8.55 2.75 16.11
C ILE A 170 -8.33 4.02 15.28
N TYR A 171 -8.15 3.89 13.97
CA TYR A 171 -8.10 5.03 13.07
C TYR A 171 -9.39 5.83 13.14
N ASP A 172 -10.54 5.15 13.18
CA ASP A 172 -11.83 5.83 13.26
C ASP A 172 -11.91 6.70 14.52
N LYS A 173 -11.65 6.05 15.65
CA LYS A 173 -11.86 6.60 16.99
C LYS A 173 -10.80 7.63 17.40
N TYR A 174 -9.55 7.42 16.98
CA TYR A 174 -8.42 8.18 17.51
C TYR A 174 -7.58 8.89 16.43
N GLY A 175 -7.72 8.54 15.15
CA GLY A 175 -6.95 9.16 14.06
C GLY A 175 -5.53 8.62 13.90
N VAL A 176 -5.23 7.44 14.42
CA VAL A 176 -3.94 6.76 14.17
C VAL A 176 -4.09 5.86 12.94
N LEU A 177 -3.26 6.06 11.92
CA LEU A 177 -3.39 5.39 10.62
C LEU A 177 -3.18 3.87 10.74
N PRO A 178 -3.97 3.06 10.04
CA PRO A 178 -3.81 1.60 10.03
C PRO A 178 -2.38 1.16 9.70
N SER A 179 -1.72 1.81 8.74
CA SER A 179 -0.33 1.51 8.37
C SER A 179 0.63 1.69 9.53
N VAL A 180 0.48 2.76 10.31
CA VAL A 180 1.31 3.08 11.47
C VAL A 180 1.06 2.09 12.60
N ILE A 181 -0.21 1.79 12.92
CA ILE A 181 -0.57 0.81 13.96
C ILE A 181 0.03 -0.56 13.64
N ILE A 182 -0.18 -1.04 12.42
CA ILE A 182 0.25 -2.38 12.01
C ILE A 182 1.77 -2.44 11.89
N SER A 183 2.44 -1.38 11.40
CA SER A 183 3.91 -1.34 11.34
C SER A 183 4.55 -1.39 12.73
N GLN A 184 3.97 -0.71 13.73
CA GLN A 184 4.41 -0.80 15.11
C GLN A 184 4.14 -2.19 15.68
N ALA A 185 2.96 -2.77 15.47
CA ALA A 185 2.69 -4.13 15.90
C ALA A 185 3.71 -5.12 15.29
N ILE A 186 4.03 -4.99 14.00
CA ILE A 186 5.05 -5.81 13.32
C ILE A 186 6.42 -5.65 13.98
N LEU A 187 6.86 -4.41 14.20
CA LEU A 187 8.18 -4.09 14.74
C LEU A 187 8.33 -4.57 16.18
N GLU A 188 7.37 -4.22 17.04
CA GLU A 188 7.44 -4.46 18.49
C GLU A 188 7.24 -5.93 18.85
N SER A 189 6.37 -6.64 18.12
CA SER A 189 6.09 -8.07 18.38
C SER A 189 6.93 -9.03 17.54
N GLY A 190 7.71 -8.52 16.58
CA GLY A 190 8.44 -9.34 15.62
C GLY A 190 7.49 -10.24 14.80
N TRP A 191 6.42 -9.66 14.24
CA TRP A 191 5.33 -10.40 13.56
C TRP A 191 4.54 -11.34 14.47
N GLY A 192 4.25 -10.92 15.71
CA GLY A 192 3.51 -11.69 16.71
C GLY A 192 4.33 -12.81 17.36
N LYS A 193 5.62 -12.94 17.04
CA LYS A 193 6.46 -14.08 17.43
C LYS A 193 7.31 -13.84 18.68
N SER A 194 7.29 -12.63 19.23
CA SER A 194 7.99 -12.33 20.48
C SER A 194 7.40 -13.12 21.65
N ASP A 195 8.22 -13.47 22.63
CA ASP A 195 7.75 -14.14 23.84
C ASP A 195 6.66 -13.33 24.55
N LEU A 196 6.77 -11.98 24.52
CA LEU A 196 5.79 -11.09 25.14
C LEU A 196 4.44 -11.12 24.40
N SER A 197 4.44 -11.06 23.07
CA SER A 197 3.21 -11.18 22.29
C SER A 197 2.57 -12.56 22.45
N ILE A 198 3.35 -13.64 22.47
CA ILE A 198 2.83 -15.00 22.63
C ILE A 198 2.28 -15.26 24.03
N GLN A 199 2.98 -14.85 25.08
CA GLN A 199 2.61 -15.18 26.47
C GLN A 199 1.61 -14.19 27.07
N ALA A 200 1.56 -12.96 26.56
CA ALA A 200 0.78 -11.87 27.15
C ALA A 200 -0.21 -11.21 26.18
N ASN A 201 -0.27 -11.66 24.92
CA ASN A 201 -0.99 -10.99 23.83
C ASN A 201 -0.60 -9.52 23.64
N ASN A 202 0.57 -9.10 24.14
CA ASN A 202 0.99 -7.70 24.16
C ASN A 202 1.84 -7.39 22.92
N LEU A 203 1.20 -6.85 21.89
CA LEU A 203 1.82 -6.59 20.58
C LEU A 203 2.75 -5.39 20.58
N PHE A 204 2.60 -4.47 21.53
CA PHE A 204 3.21 -3.13 21.49
C PHE A 204 4.23 -2.89 22.61
N GLY A 205 4.52 -3.91 23.43
CA GLY A 205 5.46 -3.78 24.53
C GLY A 205 5.00 -2.83 25.65
N ILE A 206 3.68 -2.64 25.84
CA ILE A 206 3.18 -1.66 26.82
C ILE A 206 3.46 -2.18 28.24
N LYS A 207 4.19 -1.37 29.00
CA LYS A 207 4.54 -1.66 30.40
C LYS A 207 3.33 -1.51 31.33
N ALA A 208 3.30 -2.32 32.37
CA ALA A 208 2.32 -2.22 33.45
C ALA A 208 2.79 -1.20 34.49
N ASP A 209 2.41 0.07 34.28
CA ASP A 209 2.64 1.14 35.25
C ASP A 209 1.68 1.03 36.47
N SER A 210 1.78 1.96 37.42
CA SER A 210 0.96 1.98 38.66
C SER A 210 -0.55 2.12 38.42
N SER A 211 -0.96 2.65 37.26
CA SER A 211 -2.36 2.78 36.87
C SER A 211 -2.94 1.47 36.36
N TRP A 212 -2.11 0.55 35.85
CA TRP A 212 -2.55 -0.75 35.35
C TRP A 212 -3.08 -1.64 36.48
N LYS A 213 -4.33 -2.10 36.33
CA LYS A 213 -5.00 -2.99 37.29
C LYS A 213 -5.18 -4.42 36.78
N GLY A 214 -4.84 -4.68 35.52
CA GLY A 214 -4.96 -5.99 34.90
C GLY A 214 -3.82 -6.94 35.27
N LYS A 215 -3.82 -8.10 34.60
CA LYS A 215 -2.74 -9.08 34.73
C LYS A 215 -1.43 -8.47 34.23
N LYS A 216 -0.31 -8.87 34.82
CA LYS A 216 1.02 -8.47 34.40
C LYS A 216 1.98 -9.64 34.37
N ILE A 217 2.95 -9.59 33.49
CA ILE A 217 4.03 -10.56 33.38
C ILE A 217 5.37 -9.84 33.54
N LYS A 218 6.30 -10.45 34.27
CA LYS A 218 7.65 -9.90 34.45
C LYS A 218 8.59 -10.53 33.44
N MET A 219 9.16 -9.72 32.56
CA MET A 219 10.05 -10.19 31.49
C MET A 219 11.33 -9.36 31.44
N ASN A 220 12.41 -9.98 30.94
CA ASN A 220 13.63 -9.25 30.67
C ASN A 220 13.42 -8.35 29.46
N THR A 221 13.76 -7.08 29.60
CA THR A 221 13.79 -6.10 28.50
C THR A 221 15.20 -5.55 28.35
N SER A 222 15.53 -5.14 27.13
CA SER A 222 16.77 -4.43 26.84
C SER A 222 16.52 -2.95 27.00
N GLU A 223 16.83 -2.40 28.17
CA GLU A 223 16.90 -0.95 28.36
C GLU A 223 18.36 -0.53 28.14
N TYR A 224 18.57 0.48 27.27
CA TYR A 224 19.89 1.06 26.97
C TYR A 224 21.01 0.06 26.64
N TYR A 225 20.95 -0.55 25.45
CA TYR A 225 21.97 -1.34 24.72
C TYR A 225 22.81 -2.42 25.45
N ASN A 226 22.86 -2.51 26.77
CA ASN A 226 23.77 -3.38 27.52
C ASN A 226 23.24 -3.86 28.90
N GLN A 227 22.02 -3.49 29.32
CA GLN A 227 21.44 -3.97 30.58
C GLN A 227 20.11 -4.69 30.35
N LYS A 228 20.08 -5.99 30.69
CA LYS A 228 18.83 -6.74 30.82
C LYS A 228 18.22 -6.40 32.16
N ILE A 229 17.20 -5.56 32.16
CA ILE A 229 16.40 -5.30 33.36
C ILE A 229 15.10 -6.08 33.28
N LYS A 230 14.52 -6.42 34.44
CA LYS A 230 13.18 -7.00 34.50
C LYS A 230 12.17 -5.87 34.60
N ASP A 231 11.22 -5.84 33.67
CA ASP A 231 10.08 -4.94 33.71
C ASP A 231 8.77 -5.72 33.79
N ASP A 232 7.74 -5.07 34.35
CA ASP A 232 6.39 -5.59 34.35
C ASP A 232 5.66 -5.10 33.09
N PHE A 233 5.12 -6.03 32.30
CA PHE A 233 4.35 -5.76 31.09
C PHE A 233 2.88 -6.10 31.29
N ARG A 234 2.00 -5.36 30.60
CA ARG A 234 0.56 -5.65 30.60
C ARG A 234 0.31 -7.00 29.93
N VAL A 235 -0.65 -7.75 30.46
CA VAL A 235 -1.14 -9.02 29.91
C VAL A 235 -2.60 -8.84 29.53
N TYR A 236 -2.92 -9.18 28.29
CA TYR A 236 -4.26 -9.07 27.71
C TYR A 236 -4.84 -10.46 27.42
N ASN A 237 -6.16 -10.54 27.35
CA ASN A 237 -6.86 -11.79 27.02
C ASN A 237 -6.83 -12.10 25.52
N SER A 238 -6.61 -11.09 24.67
CA SER A 238 -6.47 -11.22 23.21
C SER A 238 -5.61 -10.10 22.62
N GLU A 239 -5.13 -10.31 21.39
CA GLU A 239 -4.45 -9.26 20.61
C GLU A 239 -5.36 -8.04 20.38
N GLU A 240 -6.67 -8.26 20.22
CA GLU A 240 -7.66 -7.20 20.07
C GLU A 240 -7.69 -6.27 21.29
N GLU A 241 -7.61 -6.83 22.51
CA GLU A 241 -7.53 -6.04 23.74
C GLU A 241 -6.21 -5.24 23.80
N SER A 242 -5.09 -5.82 23.34
CA SER A 242 -3.82 -5.09 23.21
C SER A 242 -3.90 -3.94 22.22
N MET A 243 -4.60 -4.10 21.10
CA MET A 243 -4.80 -3.05 20.09
C MET A 243 -5.68 -1.92 20.64
N LYS A 244 -6.75 -2.25 21.36
CA LYS A 244 -7.62 -1.25 22.01
C LYS A 244 -6.87 -0.43 23.06
N ASP A 245 -6.13 -1.10 23.95
CA ASP A 245 -5.30 -0.42 24.96
C ASP A 245 -4.19 0.42 24.32
N TYR A 246 -3.62 -0.02 23.20
CA TYR A 246 -2.66 0.77 22.43
C TYR A 246 -3.24 2.11 21.93
N GLY A 247 -4.43 2.08 21.32
CA GLY A 247 -5.11 3.30 20.88
C GLY A 247 -5.42 4.25 22.04
N GLU A 248 -5.87 3.70 23.17
CA GLU A 248 -6.12 4.47 24.40
C GLU A 248 -4.85 5.04 25.01
N PHE A 249 -3.77 4.26 25.05
CA PHE A 249 -2.46 4.68 25.54
C PHE A 249 -1.94 5.90 24.78
N LEU A 250 -1.98 5.86 23.45
CA LEU A 250 -1.59 7.01 22.63
C LEU A 250 -2.49 8.21 22.92
N LYS A 251 -3.81 7.99 22.93
CA LYS A 251 -4.79 9.09 23.09
C LYS A 251 -4.69 9.79 24.44
N ASN A 252 -4.48 9.03 25.51
CA ASN A 252 -4.47 9.54 26.88
C ASN A 252 -3.14 10.20 27.25
N ASN A 253 -2.06 9.88 26.54
CA ASN A 253 -0.75 10.47 26.81
C ASN A 253 -0.54 11.78 26.01
N LYS A 254 -0.51 12.90 26.74
CA LYS A 254 -0.43 14.27 26.18
C LYS A 254 0.73 14.47 25.22
N ARG A 255 1.84 13.73 25.36
CA ARG A 255 3.02 13.86 24.49
C ARG A 255 2.71 13.60 23.01
N TYR A 256 1.85 12.63 22.70
CA TYR A 256 1.48 12.29 21.32
C TYR A 256 0.57 13.35 20.69
N LYS A 257 -0.29 13.98 21.50
CA LYS A 257 -1.04 15.16 21.05
C LYS A 257 -0.10 16.34 20.77
N GLN A 258 0.85 16.60 21.67
CA GLN A 258 1.81 17.71 21.52
C GLN A 258 2.78 17.53 20.36
N SER A 259 3.12 16.29 20.00
CA SER A 259 4.00 16.01 18.87
C SER A 259 3.29 16.06 17.51
N GLY A 260 1.95 16.06 17.50
CA GLY A 260 1.13 16.14 16.29
C GLY A 260 0.66 14.80 15.72
N VAL A 261 0.73 13.69 16.49
CA VAL A 261 0.33 12.34 16.00
C VAL A 261 -1.10 12.35 15.44
N PHE A 262 -2.01 13.02 16.13
CA PHE A 262 -3.43 13.06 15.77
C PHE A 262 -3.77 14.17 14.76
N ASP A 263 -2.80 15.00 14.37
CA ASP A 263 -2.95 16.06 13.38
C ASP A 263 -2.42 15.64 12.00
N ALA A 264 -1.48 14.69 11.96
CA ALA A 264 -0.95 14.12 10.73
C ALA A 264 -2.04 13.37 9.95
N THR A 265 -2.05 13.55 8.64
CA THR A 265 -3.04 12.95 7.73
C THR A 265 -2.46 11.84 6.84
N GLU A 266 -1.15 11.62 6.93
CA GLU A 266 -0.44 10.58 6.20
C GLU A 266 0.70 10.00 7.06
N TYR A 267 1.17 8.81 6.67
CA TYR A 267 1.96 7.96 7.54
C TYR A 267 3.39 8.46 7.78
N LEU A 268 3.99 9.21 6.84
CA LEU A 268 5.35 9.74 6.99
C LEU A 268 5.41 10.74 8.14
N ASP A 269 4.50 11.72 8.17
CA ASP A 269 4.42 12.71 9.23
C ASP A 269 3.90 12.11 10.53
N GLN A 270 2.98 11.13 10.48
CA GLN A 270 2.53 10.46 11.70
C GLN A 270 3.64 9.61 12.34
N ALA A 271 4.45 8.90 11.55
CA ALA A 271 5.61 8.16 12.04
C ALA A 271 6.66 9.09 12.68
N LYS A 272 6.95 10.25 12.05
CA LYS A 272 7.82 11.29 12.64
C LYS A 272 7.24 11.85 13.93
N ALA A 273 5.93 12.09 14.00
CA ALA A 273 5.28 12.59 15.20
C ALA A 273 5.32 11.58 16.35
N ILE A 274 5.26 10.27 16.06
CA ILE A 274 5.42 9.20 17.05
C ILE A 274 6.85 9.13 17.58
N GLU A 275 7.85 9.23 16.71
CA GLU A 275 9.26 9.31 17.11
C GLU A 275 9.51 10.56 17.97
N LYS A 276 9.07 11.73 17.52
CA LYS A 276 9.16 13.00 18.26
C LYS A 276 8.48 12.94 19.64
N ALA A 277 7.46 12.09 19.80
CA ALA A 277 6.80 11.88 21.08
C ALA A 277 7.63 11.02 22.07
N GLY A 278 8.76 10.46 21.62
CA GLY A 278 9.61 9.56 22.39
C GLY A 278 8.96 8.19 22.60
N TYR A 279 8.35 7.62 21.55
CA TYR A 279 7.82 6.25 21.62
C TYR A 279 8.94 5.22 21.85
N SER A 280 10.06 5.39 21.15
CA SER A 280 11.23 4.52 21.23
C SER A 280 12.51 5.35 21.38
N THR A 281 13.54 4.76 21.97
CA THR A 281 14.89 5.37 22.11
C THR A 281 15.89 4.78 21.11
N VAL A 282 15.43 4.05 20.09
CA VAL A 282 16.32 3.41 19.12
C VAL A 282 17.08 4.46 18.31
N GLN A 283 18.40 4.33 18.29
CA GLN A 283 19.31 5.20 17.57
C GLN A 283 20.22 4.41 16.64
N ASN A 284 20.70 5.05 15.57
CA ASN A 284 21.78 4.52 14.74
C ASN A 284 23.17 4.77 15.35
N ASP A 285 24.22 4.34 14.67
CA ASP A 285 25.62 4.48 15.12
C ASP A 285 26.08 5.95 15.31
N LYS A 286 25.31 6.91 14.80
CA LYS A 286 25.57 8.35 14.95
C LYS A 286 24.76 8.99 16.08
N GLY A 287 23.95 8.22 16.81
CA GLY A 287 23.06 8.72 17.85
C GLY A 287 21.80 9.41 17.31
N GLU A 288 21.48 9.25 16.02
CA GLU A 288 20.25 9.78 15.43
C GLU A 288 19.08 8.83 15.72
N GLU A 289 17.94 9.37 16.16
CA GLU A 289 16.70 8.59 16.30
C GLU A 289 16.26 8.05 14.93
N ILE A 290 15.90 6.76 14.87
CA ILE A 290 15.56 6.08 13.61
C ILE A 290 14.25 5.30 13.68
N TYR A 291 13.45 5.47 14.72
CA TYR A 291 12.18 4.78 14.87
C TYR A 291 11.22 5.10 13.74
N SER A 292 11.07 6.40 13.38
CA SER A 292 10.20 6.81 12.28
C SER A 292 10.63 6.17 10.97
N LYS A 293 11.94 6.10 10.72
CA LYS A 293 12.51 5.43 9.56
C LYS A 293 12.17 3.93 9.52
N LEU A 294 12.29 3.23 10.66
CA LEU A 294 11.95 1.79 10.73
C LEU A 294 10.48 1.55 10.41
N LEU A 295 9.57 2.39 10.92
CA LEU A 295 8.15 2.29 10.61
C LEU A 295 7.88 2.55 9.12
N ILE A 296 8.44 3.60 8.55
CA ILE A 296 8.29 3.95 7.14
C ILE A 296 8.80 2.82 6.24
N ASP A 297 9.97 2.25 6.57
CA ASP A 297 10.55 1.13 5.82
C ASP A 297 9.59 -0.09 5.87
N ILE A 298 9.03 -0.43 7.03
CA ILE A 298 8.04 -1.52 7.16
C ILE A 298 6.77 -1.22 6.34
N ILE A 299 6.24 0.00 6.44
CA ILE A 299 5.02 0.42 5.74
C ILE A 299 5.20 0.26 4.23
N GLN A 300 6.26 0.83 3.66
CA GLN A 300 6.52 0.77 2.23
C GLN A 300 6.88 -0.64 1.75
N GLU A 301 7.58 -1.43 2.56
CA GLU A 301 7.88 -2.82 2.25
C GLU A 301 6.63 -3.68 2.21
N GLN A 302 5.74 -3.53 3.18
CA GLN A 302 4.54 -4.36 3.30
C GLN A 302 3.31 -3.75 2.62
N ASN A 303 3.48 -2.64 1.88
CA ASN A 303 2.41 -1.87 1.25
C ASN A 303 1.29 -1.44 2.23
N LEU A 304 1.62 -1.18 3.50
CA LEU A 304 0.61 -0.89 4.52
C LEU A 304 -0.09 0.45 4.28
N GLN A 305 0.55 1.40 3.58
CA GLN A 305 -0.08 2.66 3.19
C GLN A 305 -1.30 2.45 2.28
N LEU A 306 -1.41 1.31 1.60
CA LEU A 306 -2.62 0.98 0.83
C LEU A 306 -3.84 0.70 1.72
N LEU A 307 -3.61 0.30 2.98
CA LEU A 307 -4.67 0.13 3.98
C LEU A 307 -5.23 1.47 4.45
N ASP A 308 -4.38 2.51 4.51
CA ASP A 308 -4.81 3.87 4.81
C ASP A 308 -5.74 4.38 3.71
N TYR A 309 -5.33 4.26 2.44
CA TYR A 309 -6.17 4.57 1.28
C TYR A 309 -7.51 3.84 1.33
N GLU A 310 -7.51 2.54 1.64
CA GLU A 310 -8.74 1.74 1.71
C GLU A 310 -9.69 2.26 2.80
N CYS A 311 -9.17 2.51 4.00
CA CYS A 311 -9.94 3.10 5.09
C CYS A 311 -10.52 4.47 4.71
N GLU A 312 -9.70 5.36 4.15
CA GLU A 312 -10.08 6.72 3.75
C GLU A 312 -11.18 6.71 2.67
N MET A 313 -11.07 5.82 1.68
CA MET A 313 -12.11 5.62 0.67
C MET A 313 -13.42 5.09 1.25
N ASN A 314 -13.36 4.19 2.23
CA ASN A 314 -14.56 3.65 2.87
C ASN A 314 -15.31 4.72 3.67
N TYR A 315 -14.61 5.67 4.31
CA TYR A 315 -15.25 6.82 4.95
C TYR A 315 -16.04 7.66 3.93
N LYS A 316 -15.43 8.00 2.80
CA LYS A 316 -16.10 8.76 1.73
C LYS A 316 -17.41 8.11 1.27
N LYS A 317 -17.47 6.77 1.20
CA LYS A 317 -18.65 6.03 0.75
C LYS A 317 -19.78 5.97 1.80
N THR A 318 -19.46 6.21 3.06
CA THR A 318 -20.39 6.08 4.20
C THR A 318 -20.80 7.42 4.80
N SER A 319 -20.06 8.49 4.50
CA SER A 319 -20.37 9.90 4.84
C SER A 319 -21.36 10.54 3.86
#